data_AF-A0A4U6D6F1-F1
#
_entry.id   AF-A0A4U6D6F1-F1
#
_cell.length_a   1.000
_cell.length_b   1.000
_cell.length_c   1.000
_cell.angle_alpha   90.00
_cell.angle_beta   90.00
_cell.angle_gamma   90.00
#
_symmetry.space_group_name_H-M   'P 1'
#
loop_
_entity.id
_entity.type
_entity.pdbx_description
1 polymer ?
#
loop_
_entity_poly.entity_id
_entity_poly.type
_entity_poly.pdbx_seq_one_letter_code
_entity_poly.pdbx_strand_id
1 'polypeptide(L)'
;MNEVTVEDLKSIEILKEVPDCQLQWYIDESEHRIFKEGDVFAKANDPVLYTHIILRGRIELYRLQNNNKSKIADLVAGNITGILPFSRAKVMPASAVCLEETELLSLPREKMRELIQTHYELTQVLVHVMASRIREFTELEQQNEKMMALGKLSAGLAHELNNPAAAIVRGSVSLEKHLQCLPDAFKQLISIRLDTEDINKVNDKIHKALDNKARPVLTMMERADKEDEITEWLDDQPGIKNVYDMAENFVEFGLSIEDLEEIKSHIPDGKLSPLLIWINNSFTTERMVSEIGIASKRISDLVNSVKTFTHMDGGGDKVFADIRTGIKNTMTMLNYKIKKANVTVTEDFDDNLPPVKAMIGELNQVWTNIIDNATDALENTENPQLILKTRQDREFVCVSVIDNGPGIPDDVKSKIFDPFFTTKKIGQGTGLGLDVVSRIVKQHKGTISVTSEPGRTEFIVCFPINA
;
A
#
# COMPACT_ATOMS: atom_id res chain seq x y z
N MET A 1 -35.10 -44.26 -10.92
CA MET A 1 -34.51 -43.30 -9.97
C MET A 1 -34.39 -44.02 -8.66
N ASN A 2 -33.20 -44.04 -8.06
CA ASN A 2 -33.10 -44.43 -6.66
C ASN A 2 -33.78 -43.33 -5.85
N GLU A 3 -34.65 -43.73 -4.94
CA GLU A 3 -35.32 -42.83 -4.01
C GLU A 3 -34.28 -42.34 -3.01
N VAL A 4 -34.12 -41.02 -2.86
CA VAL A 4 -33.15 -40.45 -1.91
C VAL A 4 -33.59 -40.82 -0.50
N THR A 5 -32.68 -41.40 0.27
CA THR A 5 -32.97 -41.87 1.63
C THR A 5 -32.34 -40.98 2.70
N VAL A 6 -32.81 -41.12 3.94
CA VAL A 6 -32.19 -40.47 5.11
C VAL A 6 -30.71 -40.88 5.25
N GLU A 7 -30.36 -42.11 4.91
CA GLU A 7 -28.98 -42.61 4.99
C GLU A 7 -28.07 -41.88 3.99
N ASP A 8 -28.58 -41.57 2.79
CA ASP A 8 -27.84 -40.78 1.79
C ASP A 8 -27.53 -39.37 2.33
N LEU A 9 -28.48 -38.73 3.01
CA LEU A 9 -28.24 -37.43 3.66
C LEU A 9 -27.30 -37.53 4.86
N LYS A 10 -27.39 -38.60 5.66
CA LYS A 10 -26.49 -38.84 6.80
C LYS A 10 -25.04 -39.13 6.40
N SER A 11 -24.81 -39.56 5.15
CA SER A 11 -23.45 -39.70 4.61
C SER A 11 -22.73 -38.35 4.51
N ILE A 12 -23.46 -37.24 4.48
CA ILE A 12 -22.91 -35.89 4.50
C ILE A 12 -22.57 -35.53 5.96
N GLU A 13 -21.28 -35.35 6.24
CA GLU A 13 -20.74 -35.17 7.60
C GLU A 13 -21.50 -34.13 8.44
N ILE A 14 -21.85 -32.99 7.83
CA ILE A 14 -22.53 -31.90 8.54
C ILE A 14 -24.00 -32.21 8.88
N LEU A 15 -24.62 -33.18 8.22
CA LEU A 15 -26.01 -33.60 8.46
C LEU A 15 -26.11 -34.84 9.36
N LYS A 16 -24.99 -35.47 9.69
CA LYS A 16 -24.93 -36.75 10.42
C LYS A 16 -25.69 -36.74 11.75
N GLU A 17 -25.62 -35.64 12.48
CA GLU A 17 -26.26 -35.45 13.80
C GLU A 17 -27.70 -34.91 13.71
N VAL A 18 -28.21 -34.67 12.49
CA VAL A 18 -29.59 -34.19 12.31
C VAL A 18 -30.55 -35.38 12.52
N PRO A 19 -31.63 -35.21 13.33
CA PRO A 19 -32.58 -36.29 13.55
C PRO A 19 -33.25 -36.75 12.25
N ASP A 20 -33.44 -38.06 12.14
CA ASP A 20 -33.96 -38.73 10.94
C ASP A 20 -35.30 -38.17 10.49
N CYS A 21 -36.17 -37.77 11.43
CA CYS A 21 -37.45 -37.16 11.12
C CYS A 21 -37.32 -35.81 10.40
N GLN A 22 -36.28 -35.01 10.69
CA GLN A 22 -36.07 -33.73 10.03
C GLN A 22 -35.45 -33.91 8.63
N LEU A 23 -34.56 -34.91 8.49
CA LEU A 23 -34.00 -35.29 7.20
C LEU A 23 -35.07 -35.88 6.28
N GLN A 24 -35.94 -36.73 6.83
CA GLN A 24 -37.08 -37.28 6.09
C GLN A 24 -38.03 -36.17 5.64
N TRP A 25 -38.39 -35.22 6.54
CA TRP A 25 -39.19 -34.06 6.15
C TRP A 25 -38.52 -33.25 5.04
N TYR A 26 -37.20 -33.04 5.11
CA TYR A 26 -36.49 -32.34 4.04
C TYR A 26 -36.57 -33.07 2.70
N ILE A 27 -36.48 -34.41 2.69
CA ILE A 27 -36.65 -35.24 1.49
C ILE A 27 -38.07 -35.09 0.95
N ASP A 28 -39.08 -35.24 1.81
CA ASP A 28 -40.50 -35.22 1.44
C ASP A 28 -40.91 -33.86 0.84
N GLU A 29 -40.33 -32.77 1.34
CA GLU A 29 -40.65 -31.40 0.95
C GLU A 29 -39.70 -30.82 -0.13
N SER A 30 -38.74 -31.61 -0.62
CA SER A 30 -37.79 -31.18 -1.63
C SER A 30 -38.05 -31.78 -3.01
N GLU A 31 -37.66 -31.02 -4.04
CA GLU A 31 -37.65 -31.51 -5.40
C GLU A 31 -36.31 -32.21 -5.70
N HIS A 32 -36.38 -33.44 -6.18
CA HIS A 32 -35.22 -34.12 -6.73
C HIS A 32 -34.97 -33.62 -8.17
N ARG A 33 -33.86 -32.89 -8.37
CA ARG A 33 -33.49 -32.25 -9.64
C ARG A 33 -32.18 -32.81 -10.16
N ILE A 34 -32.15 -33.17 -11.45
CA ILE A 34 -30.97 -33.69 -12.14
C ILE A 34 -30.62 -32.75 -13.29
N PHE A 35 -29.36 -32.37 -13.38
CA PHE A 35 -28.79 -31.54 -14.44
C PHE A 35 -27.72 -32.34 -15.18
N LYS A 36 -27.66 -32.19 -16.51
CA LYS A 36 -26.63 -32.83 -17.33
C LYS A 36 -25.35 -32.03 -17.29
N GLU A 37 -24.25 -32.68 -17.64
CA GLU A 37 -22.99 -31.99 -17.90
C GLU A 37 -23.18 -30.89 -18.96
N GLY A 38 -22.67 -29.69 -18.66
CA GLY A 38 -22.80 -28.51 -19.50
C GLY A 38 -24.07 -27.68 -19.28
N ASP A 39 -25.04 -28.17 -18.51
CA ASP A 39 -26.25 -27.41 -18.21
C ASP A 39 -25.93 -26.15 -17.39
N VAL A 40 -26.56 -25.04 -17.77
CA VAL A 40 -26.50 -23.81 -16.99
C VAL A 40 -27.38 -23.98 -15.75
N PHE A 41 -26.74 -24.16 -14.60
CA PHE A 41 -27.42 -24.30 -13.32
C PHE A 41 -28.17 -23.00 -12.93
N ALA A 42 -27.49 -21.86 -13.07
CA ALA A 42 -28.09 -20.53 -12.87
C ALA A 42 -27.22 -19.44 -13.52
N LYS A 43 -27.82 -18.30 -13.87
CA LYS A 43 -27.09 -17.11 -14.30
C LYS A 43 -26.98 -16.10 -13.17
N ALA A 44 -25.96 -15.24 -13.24
CA ALA A 44 -25.85 -14.11 -12.33
C ALA A 44 -27.13 -13.25 -12.40
N ASN A 45 -27.60 -12.79 -11.24
CA ASN A 45 -28.86 -12.07 -11.01
C ASN A 45 -30.16 -12.89 -11.15
N ASP A 46 -30.10 -14.18 -11.47
CA ASP A 46 -31.30 -15.03 -11.41
C ASP A 46 -31.83 -15.10 -9.97
N PRO A 47 -33.16 -15.16 -9.76
CA PRO A 47 -33.75 -15.27 -8.44
C PRO A 47 -33.37 -16.59 -7.77
N VAL A 48 -32.99 -16.54 -6.49
CA VAL A 48 -32.70 -17.73 -5.69
C VAL A 48 -33.99 -18.24 -5.05
N LEU A 49 -34.48 -19.36 -5.58
CA LEU A 49 -35.79 -19.93 -5.25
C LEU A 49 -35.71 -21.20 -4.40
N TYR A 50 -34.53 -21.79 -4.25
CA TYR A 50 -34.36 -23.08 -3.59
C TYR A 50 -33.11 -23.10 -2.72
N THR A 51 -33.15 -23.89 -1.65
CA THR A 51 -31.97 -24.34 -0.92
C THR A 51 -31.62 -25.74 -1.43
N HIS A 52 -30.38 -25.96 -1.86
CA HIS A 52 -29.97 -27.18 -2.53
C HIS A 52 -28.97 -27.96 -1.67
N ILE A 53 -29.19 -29.27 -1.53
CA ILE A 53 -28.16 -30.23 -1.11
C ILE A 53 -27.66 -30.94 -2.36
N ILE A 54 -26.36 -30.87 -2.60
CA ILE A 54 -25.73 -31.58 -3.73
C ILE A 54 -25.48 -33.02 -3.31
N LEU A 55 -26.19 -33.96 -3.92
CA LEU A 55 -26.03 -35.40 -3.64
C LEU A 55 -24.87 -35.97 -4.46
N ARG A 56 -24.76 -35.54 -5.74
CA ARG A 56 -23.71 -35.97 -6.65
C ARG A 56 -23.38 -34.89 -7.68
N GLY A 57 -22.17 -34.93 -8.21
CA GLY A 57 -21.71 -34.08 -9.30
C GLY A 57 -20.94 -32.85 -8.84
N ARG A 58 -20.72 -31.94 -9.79
CA ARG A 58 -19.89 -30.75 -9.59
C ARG A 58 -20.45 -29.56 -10.36
N ILE A 59 -20.64 -28.46 -9.66
CA ILE A 59 -21.09 -27.17 -10.21
C ILE A 59 -19.96 -26.16 -10.09
N GLU A 60 -19.60 -25.52 -11.19
CA GLU A 60 -18.63 -24.43 -11.18
C GLU A 60 -19.34 -23.07 -11.11
N LEU A 61 -18.97 -22.28 -10.10
CA LEU A 61 -19.36 -20.88 -9.97
C LEU A 61 -18.34 -19.98 -10.66
N TYR A 62 -18.79 -19.04 -11.49
CA TYR A 62 -17.93 -18.13 -12.23
C TYR A 62 -18.54 -16.74 -12.44
N ARG A 63 -17.69 -15.74 -12.63
CA ARG A 63 -18.06 -14.36 -13.01
C ARG A 63 -17.48 -14.04 -14.38
N LEU A 64 -18.22 -13.31 -15.20
CA LEU A 64 -17.72 -12.74 -16.43
C LEU A 64 -17.18 -11.33 -16.15
N GLN A 65 -15.89 -11.10 -16.41
CA GLN A 65 -15.27 -9.78 -16.37
C GLN A 65 -14.59 -9.53 -17.72
N ASN A 66 -14.98 -8.47 -18.44
CA ASN A 66 -14.45 -8.12 -19.77
C ASN A 66 -14.42 -9.32 -20.75
N ASN A 67 -15.52 -10.08 -20.83
CA ASN A 67 -15.65 -11.33 -21.61
C ASN A 67 -14.75 -12.51 -21.18
N ASN A 68 -13.93 -12.38 -20.14
CA ASN A 68 -13.19 -13.50 -19.57
C ASN A 68 -13.96 -14.14 -18.41
N LYS A 69 -14.04 -15.48 -18.45
CA LYS A 69 -14.62 -16.31 -17.39
C LYS A 69 -13.61 -16.45 -16.26
N SER A 70 -13.90 -15.86 -15.10
CA SER A 70 -13.13 -16.05 -13.88
C SER A 70 -13.87 -17.02 -12.95
N LYS A 71 -13.22 -18.14 -12.63
CA LYS A 71 -13.74 -19.16 -11.70
C LYS A 71 -13.70 -18.62 -10.26
N ILE A 72 -14.80 -18.80 -9.53
CA ILE A 72 -14.92 -18.39 -8.13
C ILE A 72 -14.69 -19.60 -7.22
N ALA A 73 -15.47 -20.66 -7.42
CA ALA A 73 -15.45 -21.85 -6.57
C ALA A 73 -16.08 -23.04 -7.30
N ASP A 74 -15.81 -24.24 -6.79
CA ASP A 74 -16.55 -25.45 -7.13
C ASP A 74 -17.49 -25.81 -5.98
N LEU A 75 -18.71 -26.20 -6.31
CA LEU A 75 -19.61 -26.87 -5.41
C LEU A 75 -19.66 -28.35 -5.78
N VAL A 76 -19.42 -29.22 -4.81
CA VAL A 76 -19.36 -30.68 -4.99
C VAL A 76 -20.39 -31.39 -4.12
N ALA A 77 -20.52 -32.70 -4.31
CA ALA A 77 -21.32 -33.57 -3.44
C ALA A 77 -21.09 -33.29 -1.95
N GLY A 78 -22.16 -33.25 -1.16
CA GLY A 78 -22.18 -32.90 0.25
C GLY A 78 -22.27 -31.40 0.54
N ASN A 79 -22.09 -30.51 -0.46
CA ASN A 79 -22.27 -29.08 -0.25
C ASN A 79 -23.76 -28.70 -0.21
N ILE A 80 -24.07 -27.71 0.64
CA ILE A 80 -25.41 -27.10 0.72
C ILE A 80 -25.32 -25.66 0.20
N THR A 81 -26.18 -25.27 -0.74
CA THR A 81 -26.20 -23.95 -1.39
C THR A 81 -27.63 -23.43 -1.58
N GLY A 82 -27.81 -22.36 -2.37
CA GLY A 82 -29.11 -21.76 -2.62
C GLY A 82 -29.39 -20.55 -1.74
N ILE A 83 -30.55 -20.51 -1.05
CA ILE A 83 -31.02 -19.34 -0.29
C ILE A 83 -30.29 -19.21 1.06
N LEU A 84 -28.97 -19.13 1.02
CA LEU A 84 -28.09 -19.00 2.17
C LEU A 84 -27.24 -17.73 1.98
N PRO A 85 -27.43 -16.66 2.78
CA PRO A 85 -28.32 -16.57 3.94
C PRO A 85 -29.80 -16.33 3.60
N PHE A 86 -30.71 -17.10 4.21
CA PHE A 86 -32.16 -17.01 3.93
C PHE A 86 -32.79 -15.67 4.31
N SER A 87 -32.13 -14.88 5.16
CA SER A 87 -32.56 -13.53 5.54
C SER A 87 -32.40 -12.49 4.42
N ARG A 88 -31.45 -12.68 3.49
CA ARG A 88 -31.08 -11.63 2.50
C ARG A 88 -30.81 -12.14 1.09
N ALA A 89 -30.53 -13.43 0.89
CA ALA A 89 -30.29 -14.00 -0.43
C ALA A 89 -31.55 -13.91 -1.30
N LYS A 90 -31.47 -13.10 -2.36
CA LYS A 90 -32.55 -12.87 -3.33
C LYS A 90 -32.16 -13.29 -4.74
N VAL A 91 -30.91 -13.04 -5.13
CA VAL A 91 -30.41 -13.29 -6.47
C VAL A 91 -29.04 -13.95 -6.43
N MET A 92 -28.69 -14.67 -7.51
CA MET A 92 -27.40 -15.34 -7.66
C MET A 92 -26.27 -14.32 -7.87
N PRO A 93 -25.20 -14.33 -7.04
CA PRO A 93 -24.10 -13.37 -7.15
C PRO A 93 -23.13 -13.69 -8.32
N ALA A 94 -23.26 -14.89 -8.90
CA ALA A 94 -22.39 -15.42 -9.94
C ALA A 94 -23.18 -16.38 -10.85
N SER A 95 -22.65 -16.65 -12.03
CA SER A 95 -23.20 -17.68 -12.92
C SER A 95 -22.66 -19.05 -12.52
N ALA A 96 -23.41 -20.10 -12.84
CA ALA A 96 -23.13 -21.46 -12.43
C ALA A 96 -23.39 -22.44 -13.58
N VAL A 97 -22.47 -23.38 -13.78
CA VAL A 97 -22.58 -24.43 -14.80
C VAL A 97 -22.25 -25.78 -14.21
N CYS A 98 -23.00 -26.82 -14.57
CA CYS A 98 -22.72 -28.20 -14.19
C CYS A 98 -21.54 -28.72 -15.02
N LEU A 99 -20.46 -29.14 -14.36
CA LEU A 99 -19.29 -29.75 -15.00
C LEU A 99 -19.44 -31.26 -15.17
N GLU A 100 -20.35 -31.86 -14.42
CA GLU A 100 -20.67 -33.28 -14.43
C GLU A 100 -22.19 -33.42 -14.28
N GLU A 101 -22.74 -34.61 -14.56
CA GLU A 101 -24.13 -34.89 -14.18
C GLU A 101 -24.32 -34.65 -12.69
N THR A 102 -25.23 -33.73 -12.36
CA THR A 102 -25.38 -33.19 -11.01
C THR A 102 -26.77 -33.50 -10.48
N GLU A 103 -26.81 -34.13 -9.32
CA GLU A 103 -28.02 -34.58 -8.63
C GLU A 103 -28.21 -33.77 -7.35
N LEU A 104 -29.38 -33.13 -7.23
CA LEU A 104 -29.68 -32.16 -6.19
C LEU A 104 -31.02 -32.48 -5.52
N LEU A 105 -31.04 -32.33 -4.21
CA LEU A 105 -32.26 -32.23 -3.44
C LEU A 105 -32.54 -30.74 -3.15
N SER A 106 -33.65 -30.22 -3.67
CA SER A 106 -33.91 -28.78 -3.72
C SER A 106 -35.17 -28.41 -2.92
N LEU A 107 -34.98 -27.86 -1.73
CA LEU A 107 -36.06 -27.38 -0.88
C LEU A 107 -36.58 -26.01 -1.39
N PRO A 108 -37.88 -25.87 -1.70
CA PRO A 108 -38.45 -24.60 -2.12
C PRO A 108 -38.36 -23.51 -1.06
N ARG A 109 -38.18 -22.26 -1.48
CA ARG A 109 -38.11 -21.07 -0.61
C ARG A 109 -39.24 -20.99 0.41
N GLU A 110 -40.46 -21.35 0.00
CA GLU A 110 -41.67 -21.25 0.80
C GLU A 110 -41.61 -22.14 2.06
N LYS A 111 -40.91 -23.27 1.97
CA LYS A 111 -40.73 -24.24 3.07
C LYS A 111 -39.67 -23.81 4.08
N MET A 112 -38.85 -22.80 3.78
CA MET A 112 -37.83 -22.30 4.71
C MET A 112 -38.43 -21.77 6.02
N ARG A 113 -39.61 -21.16 5.97
CA ARG A 113 -40.27 -20.66 7.18
C ARG A 113 -40.70 -21.80 8.11
N GLU A 114 -41.22 -22.87 7.52
CA GLU A 114 -41.62 -24.08 8.24
C GLU A 114 -40.39 -24.76 8.86
N LEU A 115 -39.34 -24.99 8.07
CA LEU A 115 -38.05 -25.55 8.52
C LEU A 115 -37.53 -24.85 9.79
N ILE A 116 -37.51 -23.50 9.79
CA ILE A 116 -36.99 -22.70 10.91
C ILE A 116 -37.86 -22.83 12.17
N GLN A 117 -39.16 -23.05 12.01
CA GLN A 117 -40.09 -23.12 13.13
C GLN A 117 -40.18 -24.51 13.77
N THR A 118 -39.99 -25.57 12.98
CA THR A 118 -40.30 -26.94 13.42
C THR A 118 -39.09 -27.89 13.44
N HIS A 119 -37.97 -27.54 12.76
CA HIS A 119 -36.81 -28.42 12.59
C HIS A 119 -35.52 -27.74 13.08
N TYR A 120 -35.31 -27.76 14.40
CA TYR A 120 -34.25 -27.00 15.07
C TYR A 120 -32.83 -27.43 14.65
N GLU A 121 -32.51 -28.72 14.70
CA GLU A 121 -31.17 -29.26 14.42
C GLU A 121 -30.77 -29.05 12.96
N LEU A 122 -31.70 -29.26 12.02
CA LEU A 122 -31.47 -28.97 10.61
C LEU A 122 -31.26 -27.47 10.37
N THR A 123 -32.04 -26.62 11.04
CA THR A 123 -31.83 -25.17 11.02
C THR A 123 -30.45 -24.78 11.54
N GLN A 124 -30.01 -25.39 12.64
CA GLN A 124 -28.70 -25.14 13.23
C GLN A 124 -27.56 -25.49 12.25
N VAL A 125 -27.67 -26.61 11.54
CA VAL A 125 -26.71 -27.00 10.48
C VAL A 125 -26.68 -25.98 9.35
N LEU A 126 -27.85 -25.58 8.83
CA LEU A 126 -27.91 -24.57 7.76
C LEU A 126 -27.31 -23.23 8.22
N VAL A 127 -27.53 -22.84 9.48
CA VAL A 127 -26.90 -21.65 10.07
C VAL A 127 -25.39 -21.76 10.16
N HIS A 128 -24.87 -22.93 10.53
CA HIS A 128 -23.44 -23.18 10.52
C HIS A 128 -22.85 -23.06 9.11
N VAL A 129 -23.47 -23.69 8.10
CA VAL A 129 -23.06 -23.58 6.69
C VAL A 129 -23.05 -22.14 6.21
N MET A 130 -24.10 -21.37 6.54
CA MET A 130 -24.18 -19.95 6.21
C MET A 130 -23.00 -19.17 6.79
N ALA A 131 -22.72 -19.35 8.09
CA ALA A 131 -21.66 -18.64 8.77
C ALA A 131 -20.28 -18.98 8.19
N SER A 132 -20.02 -20.26 7.90
CA SER A 132 -18.75 -20.69 7.29
C SER A 132 -18.57 -20.15 5.87
N ARG A 133 -19.60 -20.24 5.03
CA ARG A 133 -19.55 -19.68 3.66
C ARG A 133 -19.33 -18.17 3.63
N ILE A 134 -19.99 -17.43 4.52
CA ILE A 134 -19.80 -15.97 4.60
C ILE A 134 -18.34 -15.66 4.95
N ARG A 135 -17.75 -16.39 5.90
CA ARG A 135 -16.32 -16.22 6.25
C ARG A 135 -15.41 -16.52 5.07
N GLU A 136 -15.54 -17.69 4.46
CA GLU A 136 -14.71 -18.11 3.31
C GLU A 136 -14.80 -17.15 2.12
N PHE A 137 -16.03 -16.69 1.80
CA PHE A 137 -16.23 -15.74 0.72
C PHE A 137 -15.62 -14.37 1.04
N THR A 138 -15.73 -13.91 2.29
CA THR A 138 -15.13 -12.65 2.75
C THR A 138 -13.60 -12.71 2.71
N GLU A 139 -13.01 -13.83 3.12
CA GLU A 139 -11.55 -14.05 3.07
C GLU A 139 -11.04 -14.05 1.63
N LEU A 140 -11.72 -14.75 0.72
CA LEU A 140 -11.36 -14.80 -0.69
C LEU A 140 -11.51 -13.43 -1.37
N GLU A 141 -12.57 -12.68 -1.07
CA GLU A 141 -12.74 -11.31 -1.58
C GLU A 141 -11.66 -10.38 -1.02
N GLN A 142 -11.32 -10.46 0.27
CA GLN A 142 -10.22 -9.69 0.85
C GLN A 142 -8.89 -10.01 0.17
N GLN A 143 -8.60 -11.28 -0.12
CA GLN A 143 -7.38 -11.69 -0.80
C GLN A 143 -7.34 -11.20 -2.25
N ASN A 144 -8.47 -11.27 -2.97
CA ASN A 144 -8.58 -10.72 -4.33
C ASN A 144 -8.44 -9.20 -4.35
N GLU A 145 -9.04 -8.50 -3.39
CA GLU A 145 -8.94 -7.05 -3.27
C GLU A 145 -7.52 -6.62 -2.93
N LYS A 146 -6.82 -7.35 -2.03
CA LYS A 146 -5.39 -7.20 -1.77
C LYS A 146 -4.57 -7.35 -3.05
N MET A 147 -4.81 -8.39 -3.86
CA MET A 147 -4.10 -8.59 -5.13
C MET A 147 -4.39 -7.51 -6.17
N MET A 148 -5.64 -7.03 -6.25
CA MET A 148 -6.00 -5.92 -7.14
C MET A 148 -5.36 -4.60 -6.70
N ALA A 149 -5.35 -4.30 -5.40
CA ALA A 149 -4.66 -3.15 -4.84
C ALA A 149 -3.15 -3.24 -5.13
N LEU A 150 -2.55 -4.41 -4.91
CA LEU A 150 -1.14 -4.66 -5.25
C LEU A 150 -0.88 -4.47 -6.75
N GLY A 151 -1.78 -4.92 -7.62
CA GLY A 151 -1.68 -4.75 -9.07
C GLY A 151 -1.75 -3.28 -9.51
N LYS A 152 -2.68 -2.49 -8.94
CA LYS A 152 -2.75 -1.03 -9.16
C LYS A 152 -1.49 -0.33 -8.66
N LEU A 153 -1.02 -0.69 -7.46
CA LEU A 153 0.20 -0.15 -6.87
C LEU A 153 1.46 -0.58 -7.64
N SER A 154 1.47 -1.76 -8.27
CA SER A 154 2.63 -2.28 -9.00
C SER A 154 3.05 -1.39 -10.18
N ALA A 155 2.08 -0.78 -10.88
CA ALA A 155 2.41 0.15 -11.97
C ALA A 155 3.07 1.44 -11.46
N GLY A 156 2.53 2.01 -10.37
CA GLY A 156 3.13 3.19 -9.71
C GLY A 156 4.47 2.88 -9.06
N LEU A 157 4.59 1.72 -8.42
CA LEU A 157 5.81 1.23 -7.79
C LEU A 157 6.91 0.96 -8.81
N ALA A 158 6.59 0.35 -9.95
CA ALA A 158 7.57 0.14 -11.02
C ALA A 158 8.14 1.47 -11.51
N HIS A 159 7.29 2.49 -11.69
CA HIS A 159 7.73 3.84 -12.03
C HIS A 159 8.62 4.45 -10.93
N GLU A 160 8.21 4.33 -9.66
CA GLU A 160 8.97 4.85 -8.52
C GLU A 160 10.29 4.11 -8.24
N LEU A 161 10.42 2.84 -8.63
CA LEU A 161 11.66 2.08 -8.58
C LEU A 161 12.58 2.39 -9.76
N ASN A 162 12.01 2.55 -10.96
CA ASN A 162 12.77 2.87 -12.17
C ASN A 162 13.46 4.24 -12.07
N ASN A 163 12.84 5.22 -11.41
CA ASN A 163 13.41 6.55 -11.23
C ASN A 163 14.79 6.56 -10.52
N PRO A 164 14.92 6.08 -9.26
CA PRO A 164 16.20 5.98 -8.60
C PRO A 164 17.14 4.97 -9.29
N ALA A 165 16.63 3.87 -9.86
CA ALA A 165 17.46 2.93 -10.59
C ALA A 165 18.15 3.60 -11.80
N ALA A 166 17.40 4.40 -12.56
CA ALA A 166 17.96 5.17 -13.67
C ALA A 166 18.96 6.24 -13.20
N ALA A 167 18.73 6.85 -12.03
CA ALA A 167 19.69 7.77 -11.42
C ALA A 167 21.00 7.05 -11.05
N ILE A 168 20.93 5.86 -10.44
CA ILE A 168 22.11 5.03 -10.13
C ILE A 168 22.90 4.70 -11.39
N VAL A 169 22.21 4.21 -12.44
CA VAL A 169 22.87 3.83 -13.70
C VAL A 169 23.53 5.03 -14.38
N ARG A 170 22.87 6.20 -14.41
CA ARG A 170 23.48 7.41 -14.95
C ARG A 170 24.67 7.88 -14.10
N GLY A 171 24.49 7.90 -12.78
CA GLY A 171 25.52 8.29 -11.82
C GLY A 171 26.76 7.41 -11.92
N SER A 172 26.59 6.09 -12.04
CA SER A 172 27.72 5.15 -12.15
C SER A 172 28.51 5.34 -13.45
N VAL A 173 27.82 5.54 -14.58
CA VAL A 173 28.46 5.81 -15.87
C VAL A 173 29.20 7.16 -15.85
N SER A 174 28.63 8.19 -15.23
CA SER A 174 29.30 9.49 -15.07
C SER A 174 30.52 9.39 -14.17
N LEU A 175 30.42 8.66 -13.05
CA LEU A 175 31.54 8.41 -12.14
C LEU A 175 32.66 7.65 -12.84
N GLU A 176 32.35 6.61 -13.61
CA GLU A 176 33.36 5.86 -14.38
C GLU A 176 34.13 6.78 -15.34
N LYS A 177 33.42 7.63 -16.10
CA LYS A 177 34.04 8.61 -17.01
C LYS A 177 34.88 9.63 -16.25
N HIS A 178 34.41 10.11 -15.11
CA HIS A 178 35.12 11.08 -14.28
C HIS A 178 36.42 10.49 -13.72
N LEU A 179 36.38 9.26 -13.21
CA LEU A 179 37.55 8.56 -12.68
C LEU A 179 38.64 8.33 -13.75
N GLN A 180 38.26 8.18 -15.02
CA GLN A 180 39.22 8.06 -16.14
C GLN A 180 40.02 9.35 -16.37
N CYS A 181 39.52 10.52 -15.95
CA CYS A 181 40.20 11.81 -16.08
C CYS A 181 41.12 12.14 -14.89
N LEU A 182 40.97 11.45 -13.75
CA LEU A 182 41.76 11.70 -12.54
C LEU A 182 43.28 11.52 -12.72
N PRO A 183 43.80 10.52 -13.48
CA PRO A 183 45.24 10.35 -13.64
C PRO A 183 45.95 11.58 -14.24
N ASP A 184 45.31 12.26 -15.19
CA ASP A 184 45.87 13.46 -15.82
C ASP A 184 45.89 14.65 -14.85
N ALA A 185 44.83 14.84 -14.06
CA ALA A 185 44.79 15.85 -13.01
C ALA A 185 45.85 15.57 -11.92
N PHE A 186 46.01 14.30 -11.51
CA PHE A 186 47.02 13.89 -10.54
C PHE A 186 48.45 14.14 -11.04
N LYS A 187 48.71 13.91 -12.33
CA LYS A 187 50.01 14.23 -12.95
C LYS A 187 50.32 15.72 -12.88
N GLN A 188 49.33 16.59 -13.09
CA GLN A 188 49.49 18.04 -12.95
C GLN A 188 49.73 18.44 -11.48
N LEU A 189 49.03 17.80 -10.53
CA LEU A 189 49.21 18.04 -9.09
C LEU A 189 50.63 17.72 -8.62
N ILE A 190 51.19 16.55 -8.98
CA ILE A 190 52.56 16.17 -8.61
C ILE A 190 53.60 17.17 -9.14
N SER A 191 53.30 17.83 -10.28
CA SER A 191 54.22 18.82 -10.87
C SER A 191 54.37 20.10 -10.05
N ILE A 192 53.51 20.33 -9.04
CA ILE A 192 53.61 21.47 -8.11
C ILE A 192 54.83 21.33 -7.19
N ARG A 193 55.20 20.10 -6.80
CA ARG A 193 56.31 19.80 -5.87
C ARG A 193 56.19 20.50 -4.50
N LEU A 194 55.03 20.38 -3.87
CA LEU A 194 54.82 20.83 -2.49
C LEU A 194 55.63 19.99 -1.50
N ASP A 195 55.97 20.58 -0.36
CA ASP A 195 56.52 19.83 0.76
C ASP A 195 55.43 19.07 1.52
N THR A 196 55.85 18.13 2.39
CA THR A 196 54.93 17.28 3.14
C THR A 196 54.06 18.07 4.12
N GLU A 197 54.54 19.21 4.64
CA GLU A 197 53.81 20.01 5.62
C GLU A 197 52.63 20.72 4.97
N ASP A 198 52.85 21.36 3.82
CA ASP A 198 51.82 22.05 3.04
C ASP A 198 50.80 21.05 2.47
N ILE A 199 51.25 19.88 2.01
CA ILE A 199 50.35 18.80 1.57
C ILE A 199 49.40 18.40 2.70
N ASN A 200 49.91 18.22 3.93
CA ASN A 200 49.06 17.82 5.06
C ASN A 200 48.03 18.90 5.40
N LYS A 201 48.42 20.18 5.42
CA LYS A 201 47.49 21.28 5.73
C LYS A 201 46.34 21.37 4.71
N VAL A 202 46.67 21.28 3.42
CA VAL A 202 45.66 21.28 2.35
C VAL A 202 44.77 20.04 2.45
N ASN A 203 45.35 18.86 2.68
CA ASN A 203 44.60 17.60 2.77
C ASN A 203 43.67 17.57 4.00
N ASP A 204 44.09 18.14 5.13
CA ASP A 204 43.27 18.27 6.34
C ASP A 204 42.03 19.13 6.08
N LYS A 205 42.14 20.18 5.25
CA LYS A 205 40.98 20.99 4.87
C LYS A 205 40.03 20.25 3.94
N ILE A 206 40.56 19.55 2.94
CA ILE A 206 39.75 18.74 2.03
C ILE A 206 39.00 17.66 2.83
N HIS A 207 39.67 16.96 3.75
CA HIS A 207 39.02 15.97 4.62
C HIS A 207 37.93 16.59 5.49
N LYS A 208 38.20 17.75 6.11
CA LYS A 208 37.17 18.46 6.89
C LYS A 208 35.94 18.81 6.04
N ALA A 209 36.12 19.25 4.80
CA ALA A 209 35.01 19.56 3.90
C ALA A 209 34.22 18.30 3.48
N LEU A 210 34.92 17.20 3.19
CA LEU A 210 34.32 15.90 2.84
C LEU A 210 33.56 15.27 4.02
N ASP A 211 34.13 15.30 5.23
CA ASP A 211 33.55 14.70 6.44
C ASP A 211 32.45 15.55 7.08
N ASN A 212 32.33 16.83 6.70
CA ASN A 212 31.31 17.71 7.26
C ASN A 212 29.91 17.34 6.77
N LYS A 213 29.23 16.50 7.56
CA LYS A 213 27.83 16.09 7.35
C LYS A 213 26.79 17.07 7.93
N ALA A 214 27.23 18.10 8.64
CA ALA A 214 26.37 19.08 9.33
C ALA A 214 26.42 20.45 8.63
N ARG A 215 26.39 20.45 7.30
CA ARG A 215 26.43 21.69 6.51
C ARG A 215 25.15 22.50 6.75
N PRO A 216 25.25 23.82 6.98
CA PRO A 216 24.07 24.67 7.12
C PRO A 216 23.27 24.66 5.82
N VAL A 217 21.95 24.49 5.93
CA VAL A 217 21.04 24.60 4.78
C VAL A 217 20.93 26.07 4.42
N LEU A 218 21.56 26.45 3.32
CA LEU A 218 21.48 27.81 2.77
C LEU A 218 20.15 28.01 2.05
N THR A 219 19.60 29.22 2.15
CA THR A 219 18.52 29.65 1.25
C THR A 219 19.03 29.76 -0.18
N MET A 220 18.13 29.74 -1.17
CA MET A 220 18.53 29.90 -2.58
C MET A 220 19.30 31.20 -2.82
N MET A 221 18.92 32.27 -2.14
CA MET A 221 19.58 33.58 -2.26
C MET A 221 20.96 33.56 -1.63
N GLU A 222 21.10 33.08 -0.38
CA GLU A 222 22.41 32.97 0.27
C GLU A 222 23.36 32.03 -0.47
N ARG A 223 22.84 30.97 -1.11
CA ARG A 223 23.64 30.07 -1.93
C ARG A 223 24.15 30.77 -3.18
N ALA A 224 23.26 31.46 -3.92
CA ALA A 224 23.64 32.20 -5.11
C ALA A 224 24.67 33.30 -4.81
N ASP A 225 24.46 34.07 -3.73
CA ASP A 225 25.39 35.12 -3.32
C ASP A 225 26.80 34.55 -3.07
N LYS A 226 26.91 33.41 -2.38
CA LYS A 226 28.20 32.74 -2.15
C LYS A 226 28.82 32.15 -3.42
N GLU A 227 28.00 31.61 -4.31
CA GLU A 227 28.47 31.08 -5.60
C GLU A 227 29.05 32.20 -6.46
N ASP A 228 28.42 33.37 -6.47
CA ASP A 228 28.90 34.57 -7.17
C ASP A 228 30.22 35.08 -6.57
N GLU A 229 30.31 35.17 -5.24
CA GLU A 229 31.54 35.58 -4.53
C GLU A 229 32.73 34.65 -4.84
N ILE A 230 32.53 33.32 -4.79
CA ILE A 230 33.58 32.35 -5.12
C ILE A 230 33.90 32.39 -6.62
N THR A 231 32.91 32.63 -7.48
CA THR A 231 33.13 32.77 -8.93
C THR A 231 34.05 33.95 -9.22
N GLU A 232 33.79 35.12 -8.63
CA GLU A 232 34.64 36.31 -8.78
C GLU A 232 36.07 36.03 -8.30
N TRP A 233 36.23 35.36 -7.16
CA TRP A 233 37.55 34.98 -6.65
C TRP A 233 38.32 34.01 -7.57
N LEU A 234 37.61 33.06 -8.18
CA LEU A 234 38.18 32.06 -9.08
C LEU A 234 38.57 32.66 -10.45
N ASP A 235 37.82 33.66 -10.94
CA ASP A 235 38.12 34.37 -12.19
C ASP A 235 39.44 35.14 -12.12
N ASP A 236 39.83 35.62 -10.94
CA ASP A 236 41.12 36.26 -10.69
C ASP A 236 42.31 35.29 -10.75
N GLN A 237 42.05 33.96 -10.76
CA GLN A 237 43.11 32.95 -10.77
C GLN A 237 43.46 32.48 -12.19
N PRO A 238 44.75 32.43 -12.56
CA PRO A 238 45.15 32.04 -13.90
C PRO A 238 44.92 30.55 -14.17
N GLY A 239 44.32 30.25 -15.33
CA GLY A 239 44.23 28.89 -15.86
C GLY A 239 43.12 28.01 -15.28
N ILE A 240 42.13 28.61 -14.61
CA ILE A 240 40.89 27.92 -14.23
C ILE A 240 39.90 28.01 -15.40
N LYS A 241 39.18 26.92 -15.65
CA LYS A 241 38.08 26.84 -16.62
C LYS A 241 36.84 26.32 -15.88
N ASN A 242 35.66 26.64 -16.39
CA ASN A 242 34.37 26.27 -15.79
C ASN A 242 34.27 26.77 -14.33
N VAL A 243 34.58 28.06 -14.15
CA VAL A 243 34.65 28.76 -12.86
C VAL A 243 33.32 28.62 -12.10
N TYR A 244 32.19 28.80 -12.78
CA TYR A 244 30.86 28.67 -12.20
C TYR A 244 30.58 27.28 -11.63
N ASP A 245 30.81 26.20 -12.40
CA ASP A 245 30.58 24.82 -11.94
C ASP A 245 31.48 24.48 -10.73
N MET A 246 32.69 25.04 -10.69
CA MET A 246 33.62 24.85 -9.58
C MET A 246 33.17 25.60 -8.33
N ALA A 247 32.68 26.83 -8.48
CA ALA A 247 32.13 27.62 -7.39
C ALA A 247 30.90 26.92 -6.77
N GLU A 248 29.97 26.43 -7.59
CA GLU A 248 28.81 25.65 -7.13
C GLU A 248 29.25 24.48 -6.24
N ASN A 249 30.24 23.71 -6.70
CA ASN A 249 30.74 22.55 -5.98
C ASN A 249 31.49 22.95 -4.70
N PHE A 250 32.20 24.08 -4.68
CA PHE A 250 32.89 24.55 -3.48
C PHE A 250 31.90 25.02 -2.41
N VAL A 251 30.85 25.75 -2.80
CA VAL A 251 29.76 26.17 -1.90
C VAL A 251 29.00 24.95 -1.36
N GLU A 252 28.69 23.97 -2.21
CA GLU A 252 28.01 22.73 -1.80
C GLU A 252 28.80 21.98 -0.72
N PHE A 253 30.14 21.99 -0.81
CA PHE A 253 31.05 21.39 0.17
C PHE A 253 31.43 22.31 1.33
N GLY A 254 30.93 23.54 1.35
CA GLY A 254 31.10 24.50 2.43
C GLY A 254 32.48 25.14 2.50
N LEU A 255 33.23 25.18 1.40
CA LEU A 255 34.45 25.98 1.30
C LEU A 255 34.09 27.46 1.25
N SER A 256 34.72 28.26 2.10
CA SER A 256 34.62 29.71 2.11
C SER A 256 35.78 30.38 1.35
N ILE A 257 35.67 31.67 1.07
CA ILE A 257 36.80 32.46 0.52
C ILE A 257 37.98 32.43 1.48
N GLU A 258 37.72 32.46 2.80
CA GLU A 258 38.77 32.36 3.81
C GLU A 258 39.54 31.03 3.70
N ASP A 259 38.84 29.91 3.46
CA ASP A 259 39.47 28.61 3.23
C ASP A 259 40.30 28.61 1.94
N LEU A 260 39.79 29.24 0.87
CA LEU A 260 40.48 29.33 -0.41
C LEU A 260 41.75 30.19 -0.33
N GLU A 261 41.71 31.30 0.40
CA GLU A 261 42.90 32.13 0.68
C GLU A 261 43.90 31.40 1.60
N GLU A 262 43.43 30.66 2.60
CA GLU A 262 44.29 29.81 3.43
C GLU A 262 44.99 28.76 2.55
N ILE A 263 44.26 28.06 1.68
CA ILE A 263 44.83 27.10 0.74
C ILE A 263 45.87 27.78 -0.16
N LYS A 264 45.55 28.93 -0.75
CA LYS A 264 46.46 29.69 -1.61
C LYS A 264 47.76 30.09 -0.90
N SER A 265 47.71 30.42 0.39
CA SER A 265 48.92 30.80 1.16
C SER A 265 49.96 29.69 1.30
N HIS A 266 49.57 28.43 1.11
CA HIS A 266 50.44 27.24 1.18
C HIS A 266 50.94 26.78 -0.19
N ILE A 267 50.63 27.52 -1.27
CA ILE A 267 50.91 27.10 -2.64
C ILE A 267 51.78 28.14 -3.36
N PRO A 268 52.83 27.73 -4.09
CA PRO A 268 53.64 28.64 -4.89
C PRO A 268 52.81 29.39 -5.94
N ASP A 269 53.18 30.65 -6.20
CA ASP A 269 52.52 31.50 -7.19
C ASP A 269 52.42 30.82 -8.57
N GLY A 270 51.24 30.91 -9.19
CA GLY A 270 50.96 30.32 -10.50
C GLY A 270 50.77 28.80 -10.51
N LYS A 271 50.75 28.14 -9.34
CA LYS A 271 50.52 26.68 -9.20
C LYS A 271 49.21 26.30 -8.52
N LEU A 272 48.34 27.26 -8.24
CA LEU A 272 47.06 27.06 -7.54
C LEU A 272 46.02 26.29 -8.38
N SER A 273 45.93 26.57 -9.69
CA SER A 273 44.91 25.98 -10.57
C SER A 273 44.89 24.44 -10.55
N PRO A 274 46.02 23.71 -10.70
CA PRO A 274 46.02 22.25 -10.63
C PRO A 274 45.54 21.68 -9.29
N LEU A 275 45.77 22.40 -8.18
CA LEU A 275 45.24 22.00 -6.87
C LEU A 275 43.74 22.20 -6.78
N LEU A 276 43.22 23.37 -7.19
CA LEU A 276 41.78 23.63 -7.18
C LEU A 276 41.01 22.66 -8.08
N ILE A 277 41.57 22.31 -9.24
CA ILE A 277 41.02 21.25 -10.11
C ILE A 277 41.00 19.90 -9.37
N TRP A 278 42.05 19.55 -8.63
CA TRP A 278 42.09 18.32 -7.84
C TRP A 278 41.03 18.30 -6.72
N ILE A 279 40.87 19.41 -6.00
CA ILE A 279 39.83 19.58 -4.97
C ILE A 279 38.45 19.43 -5.60
N ASN A 280 38.18 20.15 -6.70
CA ASN A 280 36.91 20.07 -7.42
C ASN A 280 36.61 18.65 -7.92
N ASN A 281 37.62 17.95 -8.43
CA ASN A 281 37.47 16.56 -8.87
C ASN A 281 37.16 15.60 -7.71
N SER A 282 37.75 15.83 -6.54
CA SER A 282 37.49 15.06 -5.33
C SER A 282 36.05 15.27 -4.84
N PHE A 283 35.59 16.51 -4.81
CA PHE A 283 34.22 16.86 -4.45
C PHE A 283 33.20 16.34 -5.46
N THR A 284 33.50 16.45 -6.75
CA THR A 284 32.65 15.88 -7.81
C THR A 284 32.50 14.37 -7.65
N THR A 285 33.60 13.68 -7.30
CA THR A 285 33.58 12.23 -7.02
C THR A 285 32.68 11.91 -5.83
N GLU A 286 32.85 12.62 -4.71
CA GLU A 286 32.04 12.42 -3.51
C GLU A 286 30.56 12.70 -3.76
N ARG A 287 30.23 13.76 -4.51
CA ARG A 287 28.85 14.09 -4.90
C ARG A 287 28.21 12.97 -5.71
N MET A 288 28.90 12.46 -6.74
CA MET A 288 28.38 11.35 -7.56
C MET A 288 28.18 10.06 -6.73
N VAL A 289 29.10 9.74 -5.82
CA VAL A 289 28.98 8.59 -4.92
C VAL A 289 27.78 8.78 -3.98
N SER A 290 27.62 9.97 -3.41
CA SER A 290 26.49 10.32 -2.54
C SER A 290 25.15 10.20 -3.28
N GLU A 291 25.04 10.71 -4.50
CA GLU A 291 23.83 10.59 -5.33
C GLU A 291 23.43 9.13 -5.59
N ILE A 292 24.41 8.28 -5.94
CA ILE A 292 24.20 6.84 -6.10
C ILE A 292 23.73 6.21 -4.77
N GLY A 293 24.37 6.59 -3.66
CA GLY A 293 24.02 6.13 -2.32
C GLY A 293 22.59 6.48 -1.92
N ILE A 294 22.18 7.73 -2.11
CA ILE A 294 20.84 8.24 -1.83
C ILE A 294 19.80 7.51 -2.68
N ALA A 295 20.04 7.38 -3.99
CA ALA A 295 19.14 6.67 -4.89
C ALA A 295 19.01 5.18 -4.54
N SER A 296 20.13 4.53 -4.18
CA SER A 296 20.15 3.13 -3.73
C SER A 296 19.38 2.94 -2.42
N LYS A 297 19.59 3.85 -1.45
CA LYS A 297 18.86 3.84 -0.18
C LYS A 297 17.35 3.98 -0.40
N ARG A 298 16.93 4.86 -1.31
CA ARG A 298 15.52 5.00 -1.69
C ARG A 298 14.93 3.71 -2.28
N ILE A 299 15.67 2.98 -3.13
CA ILE A 299 15.22 1.66 -3.61
C ILE A 299 15.04 0.68 -2.45
N SER A 300 16.03 0.61 -1.55
CA SER A 300 15.97 -0.26 -0.37
C SER A 300 14.76 0.06 0.50
N ASP A 301 14.50 1.34 0.75
CA ASP A 301 13.35 1.78 1.55
C ASP A 301 12.02 1.44 0.86
N LEU A 302 11.89 1.66 -0.46
CA LEU A 302 10.71 1.24 -1.22
C LEU A 302 10.47 -0.28 -1.17
N VAL A 303 11.52 -1.08 -1.38
CA VAL A 303 11.43 -2.55 -1.32
C VAL A 303 11.05 -3.00 0.10
N ASN A 304 11.61 -2.38 1.14
CA ASN A 304 11.27 -2.68 2.53
C ASN A 304 9.81 -2.31 2.84
N SER A 305 9.31 -1.16 2.38
CA SER A 305 7.90 -0.78 2.53
C SER A 305 6.98 -1.78 1.84
N VAL A 306 7.32 -2.24 0.63
CA VAL A 306 6.52 -3.24 -0.12
C VAL A 306 6.59 -4.63 0.53
N LYS A 307 7.77 -5.03 1.03
CA LYS A 307 7.94 -6.29 1.76
C LYS A 307 7.13 -6.28 3.05
N THR A 308 7.16 -5.17 3.78
CA THR A 308 6.33 -4.93 4.97
C THR A 308 4.84 -5.04 4.63
N PHE A 309 4.42 -4.49 3.49
CA PHE A 309 3.03 -4.62 3.02
C PHE A 309 2.62 -6.04 2.62
N THR A 310 3.52 -6.83 2.02
CA THR A 310 3.23 -8.15 1.44
C THR A 310 3.46 -9.34 2.38
N HIS A 311 4.40 -9.22 3.34
CA HIS A 311 4.81 -10.33 4.22
C HIS A 311 4.28 -10.21 5.66
N MET A 312 3.39 -9.25 5.94
CA MET A 312 2.80 -9.09 7.28
C MET A 312 1.68 -10.09 7.62
N ASP A 313 1.35 -11.02 6.72
CA ASP A 313 0.50 -12.18 7.02
C ASP A 313 1.28 -13.34 7.72
N GLY A 314 2.55 -13.13 8.10
CA GLY A 314 3.43 -14.12 8.76
C GLY A 314 3.05 -14.53 10.20
N GLY A 315 1.93 -14.04 10.72
CA GLY A 315 1.32 -14.52 11.94
C GLY A 315 0.06 -13.70 12.19
N GLY A 316 -1.11 -14.34 12.21
CA GLY A 316 -2.38 -13.70 12.60
C GLY A 316 -2.44 -13.24 14.06
N ASP A 317 -1.28 -13.06 14.69
CA ASP A 317 -1.12 -12.69 16.08
C ASP A 317 -0.99 -11.18 16.22
N LYS A 318 -1.65 -10.65 17.25
CA LYS A 318 -1.53 -9.23 17.60
C LYS A 318 -0.19 -8.97 18.26
N VAL A 319 0.57 -8.04 17.72
CA VAL A 319 1.84 -7.56 18.29
C VAL A 319 1.72 -6.09 18.68
N PHE A 320 2.53 -5.65 19.64
CA PHE A 320 2.65 -4.23 19.95
C PHE A 320 3.36 -3.53 18.79
N ALA A 321 2.64 -2.65 18.10
CA ALA A 321 3.11 -1.96 16.92
C ALA A 321 3.00 -0.45 17.08
N ASP A 322 4.01 0.26 16.57
CA ASP A 322 3.95 1.70 16.40
C ASP A 322 3.14 2.03 15.14
N ILE A 323 1.96 2.59 15.33
CA ILE A 323 1.02 2.97 14.26
C ILE A 323 1.66 3.97 13.29
N ARG A 324 2.53 4.87 13.76
CA ARG A 324 3.19 5.89 12.92
C ARG A 324 4.04 5.23 11.84
N THR A 325 4.67 4.10 12.15
CA THR A 325 5.46 3.35 11.17
C THR A 325 4.58 2.84 10.02
N GLY A 326 3.40 2.32 10.33
CA GLY A 326 2.43 1.86 9.31
C GLY A 326 1.93 2.99 8.42
N ILE A 327 1.62 4.16 9.02
CA ILE A 327 1.19 5.35 8.28
C ILE A 327 2.30 5.84 7.35
N LYS A 328 3.54 6.01 7.85
CA LYS A 328 4.69 6.46 7.05
C LYS A 328 5.00 5.51 5.88
N ASN A 329 4.92 4.21 6.12
CA ASN A 329 5.09 3.21 5.05
C ASN A 329 3.99 3.33 3.98
N THR A 330 2.74 3.52 4.40
CA THR A 330 1.60 3.71 3.50
C THR A 330 1.77 4.98 2.66
N MET A 331 2.20 6.08 3.28
CA MET A 331 2.50 7.33 2.59
C MET A 331 3.61 7.18 1.56
N THR A 332 4.66 6.44 1.90
CA THR A 332 5.75 6.12 0.97
C THR A 332 5.23 5.33 -0.24
N MET A 333 4.34 4.35 -0.02
CA MET A 333 3.74 3.56 -1.11
C MET A 333 2.78 4.37 -1.99
N LEU A 334 2.02 5.31 -1.42
CA LEU A 334 1.07 6.16 -2.14
C LEU A 334 1.70 7.45 -2.68
N ASN A 335 3.00 7.68 -2.46
CA ASN A 335 3.69 8.90 -2.81
C ASN A 335 3.54 9.29 -4.29
N TYR A 336 3.53 8.32 -5.21
CA TYR A 336 3.31 8.58 -6.64
C TYR A 336 1.96 9.25 -6.90
N LYS A 337 0.91 8.84 -6.17
CA LYS A 337 -0.46 9.35 -6.31
C LYS A 337 -0.59 10.72 -5.65
N ILE A 338 0.00 10.87 -4.45
CA ILE A 338 0.08 12.13 -3.71
C ILE A 338 0.77 13.21 -4.56
N LYS A 339 1.92 12.87 -5.16
CA LYS A 339 2.64 13.77 -6.07
C LYS A 339 1.86 14.09 -7.34
N LYS A 340 1.22 13.08 -7.95
CA LYS A 340 0.41 13.30 -9.16
C LYS A 340 -0.74 14.29 -8.89
N ALA A 341 -1.33 14.25 -7.70
CA ALA A 341 -2.38 15.16 -7.27
C ALA A 341 -1.85 16.47 -6.65
N ASN A 342 -0.52 16.70 -6.64
CA ASN A 342 0.14 17.87 -6.02
C ASN A 342 -0.30 18.14 -4.57
N VAL A 343 -0.59 17.07 -3.81
CA VAL A 343 -1.07 17.18 -2.43
C VAL A 343 0.05 17.62 -1.50
N THR A 344 -0.19 18.68 -0.74
CA THR A 344 0.68 19.10 0.36
C THR A 344 0.34 18.28 1.61
N VAL A 345 1.28 17.47 2.06
CA VAL A 345 1.11 16.61 3.24
C VAL A 345 1.70 17.28 4.48
N THR A 346 0.91 17.35 5.56
CA THR A 346 1.38 17.79 6.88
C THR A 346 1.30 16.63 7.87
N GLU A 347 2.43 16.27 8.48
CA GLU A 347 2.52 15.25 9.53
C GLU A 347 2.61 15.93 10.89
N ASP A 348 1.65 15.65 11.78
CA ASP A 348 1.58 16.13 13.15
C ASP A 348 1.43 14.92 14.08
N PHE A 349 2.55 14.21 14.25
CA PHE A 349 2.62 12.99 15.03
C PHE A 349 3.11 13.28 16.44
N ASP A 350 2.33 12.89 17.44
CA ASP A 350 2.79 12.79 18.83
C ASP A 350 3.99 11.83 18.94
N ASP A 351 5.16 12.32 19.35
CA ASP A 351 6.39 11.54 19.51
C ASP A 351 6.29 10.50 20.64
N ASN A 352 5.46 10.75 21.65
CA ASN A 352 5.32 9.89 22.83
C ASN A 352 4.15 8.91 22.73
N LEU A 353 3.60 8.71 21.52
CA LEU A 353 2.48 7.81 21.29
C LEU A 353 2.82 6.35 21.69
N PRO A 354 2.02 5.73 22.58
CA PRO A 354 2.24 4.34 22.98
C PRO A 354 1.94 3.36 21.82
N PRO A 355 2.62 2.19 21.79
CA PRO A 355 2.31 1.16 20.81
C PRO A 355 0.93 0.54 21.06
N VAL A 356 0.29 0.08 19.99
CA VAL A 356 -1.03 -0.58 20.03
C VAL A 356 -0.86 -2.06 19.74
N LYS A 357 -1.57 -2.91 20.49
CA LYS A 357 -1.59 -4.36 20.26
C LYS A 357 -2.52 -4.71 19.09
N ALA A 358 -1.96 -4.93 17.90
CA ALA A 358 -2.73 -5.09 16.67
C ALA A 358 -2.06 -6.02 15.65
N MET A 359 -2.85 -6.47 14.67
CA MET A 359 -2.36 -7.14 13.48
C MET A 359 -1.88 -6.07 12.49
N ILE A 360 -0.57 -6.02 12.22
CA ILE A 360 0.02 -4.90 11.47
C ILE A 360 -0.51 -4.82 10.02
N GLY A 361 -0.71 -5.98 9.37
CA GLY A 361 -1.28 -6.04 8.03
C GLY A 361 -2.66 -5.39 7.95
N GLU A 362 -3.52 -5.64 8.94
CA GLU A 362 -4.86 -5.04 9.01
C GLU A 362 -4.79 -3.52 9.25
N LEU A 363 -3.90 -3.05 10.13
CA LEU A 363 -3.69 -1.62 10.34
C LEU A 363 -3.23 -0.91 9.06
N ASN A 364 -2.28 -1.49 8.33
CA ASN A 364 -1.82 -0.93 7.06
C ASN A 364 -2.94 -0.87 6.02
N GLN A 365 -3.85 -1.85 6.01
CA GLN A 365 -5.02 -1.82 5.15
C GLN A 365 -5.99 -0.68 5.52
N VAL A 366 -6.15 -0.39 6.82
CA VAL A 366 -6.92 0.77 7.29
C VAL A 366 -6.33 2.07 6.75
N TRP A 367 -5.02 2.27 6.92
CA TRP A 367 -4.33 3.47 6.46
C TRP A 367 -4.38 3.60 4.94
N THR A 368 -4.15 2.51 4.22
CA THR A 368 -4.18 2.49 2.75
C THR A 368 -5.54 2.94 2.25
N ASN A 369 -6.62 2.36 2.77
CA ASN A 369 -7.97 2.68 2.29
C ASN A 369 -8.38 4.13 2.60
N ILE A 370 -8.04 4.65 3.78
CA ILE A 370 -8.41 6.03 4.15
C ILE A 370 -7.56 7.04 3.37
N ILE A 371 -6.24 6.86 3.31
CA ILE A 371 -5.31 7.79 2.64
C ILE A 371 -5.52 7.74 1.12
N ASP A 372 -5.76 6.58 0.53
CA ASP A 372 -6.03 6.44 -0.91
C ASP A 372 -7.33 7.15 -1.31
N ASN A 373 -8.37 7.04 -0.47
CA ASN A 373 -9.64 7.74 -0.66
C ASN A 373 -9.50 9.26 -0.49
N ALA A 374 -8.76 9.72 0.52
CA ALA A 374 -8.46 11.14 0.70
C ALA A 374 -7.71 11.69 -0.52
N THR A 375 -6.69 10.97 -1.00
CA THR A 375 -5.90 11.38 -2.18
C THR A 375 -6.76 11.43 -3.45
N ASP A 376 -7.70 10.48 -3.64
CA ASP A 376 -8.65 10.52 -4.77
C ASP A 376 -9.57 11.74 -4.71
N ALA A 377 -10.05 12.09 -3.51
CA ALA A 377 -10.91 13.25 -3.32
C ALA A 377 -10.19 14.58 -3.62
N LEU A 378 -8.85 14.58 -3.59
CA LEU A 378 -8.00 15.74 -3.80
C LEU A 378 -7.56 15.97 -5.25
N GLU A 379 -7.73 15.02 -6.19
CA GLU A 379 -7.20 15.14 -7.57
C GLU A 379 -7.68 16.40 -8.33
N ASN A 380 -8.81 17.00 -7.96
CA ASN A 380 -9.36 18.21 -8.60
C ASN A 380 -9.63 19.36 -7.61
N THR A 381 -8.94 19.35 -6.48
CA THR A 381 -9.11 20.36 -5.41
C THR A 381 -8.05 21.45 -5.56
N GLU A 382 -8.44 22.71 -5.36
CA GLU A 382 -7.47 23.81 -5.31
C GLU A 382 -6.62 23.73 -4.03
N ASN A 383 -5.30 23.85 -4.17
CA ASN A 383 -4.34 23.73 -3.06
C ASN A 383 -4.61 22.49 -2.19
N PRO A 384 -4.51 21.28 -2.74
CA PRO A 384 -4.91 20.07 -2.05
C PRO A 384 -4.01 19.81 -0.83
N GLN A 385 -4.63 19.58 0.32
CA GLN A 385 -3.97 19.37 1.60
C GLN A 385 -4.43 18.07 2.23
N LEU A 386 -3.46 17.33 2.77
CA LEU A 386 -3.68 16.13 3.57
C LEU A 386 -2.93 16.29 4.89
N ILE A 387 -3.63 16.23 6.01
CA ILE A 387 -3.07 16.36 7.34
C ILE A 387 -3.23 15.04 8.08
N LEU A 388 -2.14 14.50 8.60
CA LEU A 388 -2.10 13.26 9.36
C LEU A 388 -1.75 13.60 10.80
N LYS A 389 -2.66 13.33 11.73
CA LYS A 389 -2.48 13.60 13.15
C LYS A 389 -2.52 12.34 13.97
N THR A 390 -1.62 12.20 14.94
CA THR A 390 -1.75 11.17 15.97
C THR A 390 -1.77 11.81 17.35
N ARG A 391 -2.65 11.31 18.22
CA ARG A 391 -2.69 11.70 19.63
C ARG A 391 -3.07 10.52 20.50
N GLN A 392 -2.58 10.53 21.73
CA GLN A 392 -3.18 9.70 22.78
C GLN A 392 -4.41 10.42 23.35
N ASP A 393 -5.53 9.71 23.44
CA ASP A 393 -6.72 10.13 24.18
C ASP A 393 -7.05 9.06 25.22
N ARG A 394 -6.62 9.31 26.47
CA ARG A 394 -6.74 8.36 27.59
C ARG A 394 -6.13 7.00 27.24
N GLU A 395 -6.96 5.95 27.17
CA GLU A 395 -6.59 4.57 26.88
C GLU A 395 -6.58 4.24 25.38
N PHE A 396 -6.75 5.25 24.51
CA PHE A 396 -6.81 5.09 23.07
C PHE A 396 -5.71 5.87 22.37
N VAL A 397 -5.18 5.28 21.30
CA VAL A 397 -4.40 5.98 20.28
C VAL A 397 -5.36 6.36 19.16
N CYS A 398 -5.47 7.64 18.87
CA CYS A 398 -6.33 8.16 17.81
C CYS A 398 -5.49 8.74 16.67
N VAL A 399 -5.84 8.33 15.45
CA VAL A 399 -5.29 8.81 14.19
C VAL A 399 -6.36 9.61 13.47
N SER A 400 -6.05 10.84 13.09
CA SER A 400 -6.93 11.69 12.28
C SER A 400 -6.33 11.87 10.89
N VAL A 401 -7.09 11.56 9.85
CA VAL A 401 -6.75 11.80 8.44
C VAL A 401 -7.69 12.88 7.93
N ILE A 402 -7.14 14.05 7.63
CA ILE A 402 -7.90 15.26 7.29
C ILE A 402 -7.54 15.68 5.86
N ASP A 403 -8.54 15.85 5.00
CA ASP A 403 -8.37 16.39 3.65
C ASP A 403 -9.25 17.62 3.43
N ASN A 404 -8.86 18.49 2.50
CA ASN A 404 -9.65 19.65 2.07
C ASN A 404 -10.46 19.41 0.79
N GLY A 405 -10.86 18.17 0.53
CA GLY A 405 -11.61 17.79 -0.65
C GLY A 405 -13.07 18.27 -0.66
N PRO A 406 -13.89 17.82 -1.64
CA PRO A 406 -15.28 18.27 -1.82
C PRO A 406 -16.24 17.87 -0.69
N GLY A 407 -15.79 17.03 0.25
CA GLY A 407 -16.62 16.54 1.35
C GLY A 407 -17.53 15.37 0.98
N ILE A 408 -18.20 14.84 2.00
CA ILE A 408 -19.16 13.75 1.91
C ILE A 408 -20.56 14.31 2.22
N PRO A 409 -21.53 14.20 1.29
CA PRO A 409 -22.91 14.64 1.53
C PRO A 409 -23.57 13.92 2.71
N ASP A 410 -24.38 14.65 3.50
CA ASP A 410 -25.00 14.13 4.74
C ASP A 410 -25.91 12.92 4.52
N ASP A 411 -26.57 12.83 3.36
CA ASP A 411 -27.49 11.75 2.99
C ASP A 411 -26.78 10.42 2.72
N VAL A 412 -25.47 10.45 2.49
CA VAL A 412 -24.65 9.25 2.26
C VAL A 412 -23.64 8.95 3.36
N LYS A 413 -23.40 9.88 4.31
CA LYS A 413 -22.45 9.69 5.43
C LYS A 413 -22.64 8.38 6.20
N SER A 414 -23.89 7.97 6.45
CA SER A 414 -24.19 6.72 7.17
C SER A 414 -23.94 5.47 6.32
N LYS A 415 -23.96 5.59 4.99
CA LYS A 415 -23.83 4.49 4.03
C LYS A 415 -22.41 4.26 3.55
N ILE A 416 -21.47 5.18 3.80
CA ILE A 416 -20.09 5.05 3.30
C ILE A 416 -19.36 3.83 3.87
N PHE A 417 -19.82 3.30 5.00
CA PHE A 417 -19.30 2.08 5.61
C PHE A 417 -20.07 0.82 5.20
N ASP A 418 -21.13 0.94 4.40
CA ASP A 418 -21.87 -0.22 3.90
C ASP A 418 -21.07 -0.92 2.79
N PRO A 419 -21.03 -2.27 2.78
CA PRO A 419 -20.37 -3.02 1.72
C PRO A 419 -20.88 -2.63 0.33
N PHE A 420 -19.96 -2.51 -0.63
CA PHE A 420 -20.21 -2.16 -2.04
C PHE A 420 -20.74 -0.76 -2.30
N PHE A 421 -20.84 0.10 -1.28
CA PHE A 421 -21.21 1.49 -1.47
C PHE A 421 -20.03 2.29 -2.07
N THR A 422 -20.23 2.92 -3.22
CA THR A 422 -19.22 3.81 -3.81
C THR A 422 -19.86 4.97 -4.57
N THR A 423 -19.24 6.14 -4.46
CA THR A 423 -19.56 7.33 -5.26
C THR A 423 -18.66 7.46 -6.50
N LYS A 424 -17.69 6.54 -6.68
CA LYS A 424 -16.76 6.53 -7.81
C LYS A 424 -17.45 5.98 -9.07
N LYS A 425 -16.93 6.34 -10.25
CA LYS A 425 -17.45 5.84 -11.55
C LYS A 425 -17.38 4.30 -11.60
N ILE A 426 -18.28 3.70 -12.38
CA ILE A 426 -18.33 2.24 -12.58
C ILE A 426 -16.94 1.71 -12.98
N GLY A 427 -16.41 0.77 -12.20
CA GLY A 427 -15.08 0.17 -12.39
C GLY A 427 -13.91 0.88 -11.68
N GLN A 428 -14.13 2.04 -11.04
CA GLN A 428 -13.07 2.81 -10.36
C GLN A 428 -13.04 2.62 -8.83
N GLY A 429 -14.08 2.00 -8.25
CA GLY A 429 -14.12 1.65 -6.82
C GLY A 429 -14.93 0.36 -6.60
N THR A 430 -14.42 -0.52 -5.73
CA THR A 430 -15.10 -1.74 -5.29
C THR A 430 -16.21 -1.44 -4.28
N GLY A 431 -16.14 -0.28 -3.61
CA GLY A 431 -17.05 0.11 -2.54
C GLY A 431 -16.85 -0.68 -1.23
N LEU A 432 -15.76 -1.44 -1.12
CA LEU A 432 -15.45 -2.25 0.05
C LEU A 432 -14.42 -1.61 0.98
N GLY A 433 -13.62 -0.64 0.49
CA GLY A 433 -12.50 -0.08 1.25
C GLY A 433 -12.85 0.44 2.65
N LEU A 434 -13.93 1.22 2.78
CA LEU A 434 -14.36 1.76 4.09
C LEU A 434 -15.12 0.73 4.94
N ASP A 435 -15.82 -0.23 4.34
CA ASP A 435 -16.41 -1.38 5.06
C ASP A 435 -15.30 -2.24 5.70
N VAL A 436 -14.26 -2.55 4.94
CA VAL A 436 -13.06 -3.26 5.42
C VAL A 436 -12.43 -2.51 6.58
N VAL A 437 -12.28 -1.18 6.47
CA VAL A 437 -11.79 -0.34 7.57
C VAL A 437 -12.68 -0.52 8.82
N SER A 438 -14.01 -0.39 8.68
CA SER A 438 -14.94 -0.53 9.80
C SER A 438 -14.81 -1.90 10.49
N ARG A 439 -14.70 -2.98 9.71
CA ARG A 439 -14.54 -4.34 10.20
C ARG A 439 -13.22 -4.55 10.96
N ILE A 440 -12.10 -4.11 10.37
CA ILE A 440 -10.77 -4.22 10.99
C ILE A 440 -10.73 -3.44 12.31
N VAL A 441 -11.25 -2.20 12.30
CA VAL A 441 -11.27 -1.34 13.49
C VAL A 441 -12.10 -1.99 14.60
N LYS A 442 -13.28 -2.54 14.28
CA LYS A 442 -14.12 -3.28 15.24
C LYS A 442 -13.45 -4.55 15.77
N GLN A 443 -12.76 -5.31 14.92
CA GLN A 443 -11.99 -6.51 15.31
C GLN A 443 -10.87 -6.19 16.32
N HIS A 444 -10.34 -4.96 16.25
CA HIS A 444 -9.37 -4.42 17.19
C HIS A 444 -10.00 -3.70 18.39
N LYS A 445 -11.32 -3.80 18.59
CA LYS A 445 -12.08 -3.09 19.64
C LYS A 445 -11.91 -1.56 19.57
N GLY A 446 -11.59 -1.05 18.38
CA GLY A 446 -11.46 0.37 18.11
C GLY A 446 -12.77 1.00 17.63
N THR A 447 -12.69 2.29 17.32
CA THR A 447 -13.78 3.07 16.75
C THR A 447 -13.31 3.85 15.54
N ILE A 448 -14.20 4.02 14.56
CA ILE A 448 -14.00 4.92 13.43
C ILE A 448 -15.18 5.89 13.35
N SER A 449 -14.89 7.16 13.16
CA SER A 449 -15.87 8.20 12.88
C SER A 449 -15.42 9.08 11.73
N VAL A 450 -16.37 9.77 11.12
CA VAL A 450 -16.12 10.75 10.07
C VAL A 450 -16.89 12.03 10.37
N THR A 451 -16.22 13.16 10.22
CA THR A 451 -16.83 14.48 10.17
C THR A 451 -16.47 15.07 8.83
N SER A 452 -17.43 15.54 8.05
CA SER A 452 -17.15 16.03 6.70
C SER A 452 -18.05 17.19 6.33
N GLU A 453 -17.44 18.22 5.77
CA GLU A 453 -18.04 19.36 5.10
C GLU A 453 -17.20 19.69 3.86
N PRO A 454 -17.74 20.38 2.85
CA PRO A 454 -16.93 20.83 1.73
C PRO A 454 -15.72 21.65 2.19
N GLY A 455 -14.52 21.27 1.75
CA GLY A 455 -13.26 21.88 2.18
C GLY A 455 -12.67 21.28 3.46
N ARG A 456 -13.34 20.32 4.11
CA ARG A 456 -12.78 19.56 5.25
C ARG A 456 -13.48 18.23 5.49
N THR A 457 -12.78 17.12 5.23
CA THR A 457 -13.17 15.79 5.67
C THR A 457 -12.17 15.26 6.67
N GLU A 458 -12.63 14.74 7.80
CA GLU A 458 -11.81 14.21 8.87
C GLU A 458 -12.30 12.81 9.26
N PHE A 459 -11.49 11.80 8.95
CA PHE A 459 -11.66 10.45 9.47
C PHE A 459 -10.84 10.30 10.74
N ILE A 460 -11.47 9.84 11.83
CA ILE A 460 -10.81 9.58 13.11
C ILE A 460 -10.91 8.09 13.40
N VAL A 461 -9.76 7.43 13.53
CA VAL A 461 -9.65 6.02 13.90
C VAL A 461 -8.97 5.91 15.24
N CYS A 462 -9.62 5.30 16.23
CA CYS A 462 -9.08 5.12 17.56
C CYS A 462 -8.92 3.64 17.90
N PHE A 463 -7.76 3.26 18.42
CA PHE A 463 -7.45 1.91 18.88
C PHE A 463 -7.09 1.91 20.37
N PRO A 464 -7.58 0.94 21.16
CA PRO A 464 -7.20 0.81 22.56
C PRO A 464 -5.73 0.37 22.72
N ILE A 465 -5.03 0.96 23.68
CA ILE A 465 -3.61 0.66 23.96
C ILE A 465 -3.43 -0.78 24.48
N ASN A 466 -4.35 -1.26 25.33
CA ASN A 466 -4.25 -2.52 26.08
C ASN A 466 -5.41 -3.50 25.81
N ALA A 467 -5.73 -3.80 24.54
CA ALA A 467 -6.88 -4.63 24.16
C ALA A 467 -6.75 -6.16 24.29
#